data_AF-A0A843EHV9-F1
#
_entry.id   AF-A0A843EHV9-F1
#
_cell.length_a   1.000
_cell.length_b   1.000
_cell.length_c   1.000
_cell.angle_alpha   90.00
_cell.angle_beta   90.00
_cell.angle_gamma   90.00
#
_symmetry.space_group_name_H-M   'P 1'
#
loop_
_entity.id
_entity.type
_entity.pdbx_description
1 polymer ?
#
loop_
_entity_poly.entity_id
_entity_poly.type
_entity_poly.pdbx_seq_one_letter_code
_entity_poly.pdbx_strand_id
1 'polypeptide(L)'
;FLPGVASFRTIETNHKLAMNREAQSLVLEGNPVHEDMMDALEQVKGKKIFTIQMVLDRHQNIYKVASGDINKAFAQAVEWANKVFVVSIPEKADVVISVAPYPMDVDLYQSQKALDNGKWALKEGGKIIMVSKCREGVGHATFLTQLSSSKDPKQVLENLKAEYKLGYHKAAKMAEIAVWADIWAVTDLDPELISSANITPFPSVEDAVKKALSENPDARILILSDGSVTIPRVE
;
A
#
# COMPACT_ATOMS: atom_id res chain seq x y z
N PHE A 1 14.65 -0.07 -14.23
CA PHE A 1 14.70 1.22 -14.93
C PHE A 1 13.30 1.66 -15.36
N LEU A 2 12.42 0.75 -15.76
CA LEU A 2 10.98 0.92 -15.70
C LEU A 2 10.57 0.93 -14.21
N PRO A 3 9.81 1.92 -13.71
CA PRO A 3 9.31 3.13 -14.38
C PRO A 3 10.28 4.32 -14.43
N GLY A 4 11.35 4.34 -13.63
CA GLY A 4 12.21 5.51 -13.39
C GLY A 4 12.75 6.30 -14.60
N VAL A 5 12.93 5.70 -15.79
CA VAL A 5 13.36 6.40 -17.02
C VAL A 5 12.57 5.97 -18.26
N ALA A 6 11.36 5.44 -18.06
CA ALA A 6 10.50 4.98 -19.15
C ALA A 6 9.56 6.09 -19.65
N SER A 7 8.98 5.91 -20.85
CA SER A 7 7.94 6.80 -21.35
C SER A 7 6.69 6.73 -20.45
N PHE A 8 5.93 7.83 -20.34
CA PHE A 8 4.70 7.86 -19.55
C PHE A 8 3.73 6.73 -19.92
N ARG A 9 3.57 6.45 -21.22
CA ARG A 9 2.71 5.36 -21.71
C ARG A 9 3.16 3.98 -21.20
N THR A 10 4.47 3.73 -21.16
CA THR A 10 5.03 2.49 -20.61
C THR A 10 4.78 2.39 -19.11
N ILE A 11 4.97 3.50 -18.39
CA ILE A 11 4.70 3.57 -16.95
C ILE A 11 3.24 3.25 -16.67
N GLU A 12 2.31 3.86 -17.39
CA GLU A 12 0.88 3.64 -17.23
C GLU A 12 0.49 2.18 -17.52
N THR A 13 1.04 1.60 -18.59
CA THR A 13 0.79 0.19 -18.96
C THR A 13 1.28 -0.78 -17.88
N ASN A 14 2.49 -0.57 -17.35
CA ASN A 14 3.03 -1.39 -16.25
C ASN A 14 2.19 -1.23 -14.96
N HIS A 15 1.78 -0.01 -14.61
CA HIS A 15 0.97 0.22 -13.41
C HIS A 15 -0.45 -0.34 -13.54
N LYS A 16 -0.99 -0.49 -14.76
CA LYS A 16 -2.25 -1.20 -14.98
C LYS A 16 -2.18 -2.63 -14.46
N LEU A 17 -1.02 -3.28 -14.52
CA LEU A 17 -0.81 -4.63 -14.01
C LEU A 17 -0.94 -4.70 -12.47
N ALA A 18 -0.77 -3.58 -11.76
CA ALA A 18 -0.96 -3.52 -10.30
C ALA A 18 -2.43 -3.69 -9.87
N MET A 19 -3.37 -3.65 -10.82
CA MET A 19 -4.78 -3.99 -10.61
C MET A 19 -5.02 -5.49 -10.41
N ASN A 20 -4.05 -6.35 -10.75
CA ASN A 20 -4.19 -7.80 -10.59
C ASN A 20 -4.04 -8.21 -9.12
N ARG A 21 -4.66 -9.35 -8.77
CA ARG A 21 -4.66 -9.88 -7.39
C ARG A 21 -3.29 -10.42 -6.99
N GLU A 22 -2.51 -10.86 -7.96
CA GLU A 22 -1.14 -11.39 -7.86
C GLU A 22 -0.11 -10.27 -7.65
N ALA A 23 -0.47 -9.03 -8.00
CA ALA A 23 0.36 -7.86 -7.73
C ALA A 23 0.27 -7.47 -6.24
N GLN A 24 1.09 -8.13 -5.43
CA GLN A 24 1.13 -7.99 -3.99
C GLN A 24 2.52 -7.57 -3.50
N SER A 25 2.54 -6.84 -2.38
CA SER A 25 3.79 -6.51 -1.70
C SER A 25 4.58 -7.79 -1.35
N LEU A 26 5.90 -7.73 -1.51
CA LEU A 26 6.86 -8.83 -1.28
C LEU A 26 6.77 -10.02 -2.25
N VAL A 27 5.83 -10.02 -3.20
CA VAL A 27 5.72 -11.07 -4.21
C VAL A 27 6.44 -10.61 -5.48
N LEU A 28 7.44 -11.40 -5.91
CA LEU A 28 8.19 -11.18 -7.15
C LEU A 28 7.76 -12.18 -8.23
N GLU A 29 7.87 -13.48 -7.92
CA GLU A 29 7.43 -14.55 -8.82
C GLU A 29 5.90 -14.57 -8.94
N GLY A 30 5.39 -14.63 -10.18
CA GLY A 30 3.96 -14.56 -10.46
C GLY A 30 3.36 -13.15 -10.34
N ASN A 31 4.14 -12.15 -9.94
CA ASN A 31 3.68 -10.77 -9.88
C ASN A 31 3.81 -10.12 -11.27
N PRO A 32 2.69 -9.81 -11.97
CA PRO A 32 2.75 -9.33 -13.34
C PRO A 32 3.47 -7.99 -13.47
N VAL A 33 3.46 -7.15 -12.43
CA VAL A 33 4.20 -5.88 -12.42
C VAL A 33 5.70 -6.14 -12.47
N HIS A 34 6.17 -7.10 -11.68
CA HIS A 34 7.58 -7.47 -11.62
C HIS A 34 8.02 -8.19 -12.90
N GLU A 35 7.22 -9.14 -13.38
CA GLU A 35 7.51 -9.89 -14.60
C GLU A 35 7.63 -8.98 -15.83
N ASP A 36 6.77 -7.97 -15.97
CA ASP A 36 6.88 -6.94 -17.01
C ASP A 36 8.15 -6.08 -16.87
N MET A 37 8.59 -5.81 -15.63
CA MET A 37 9.89 -5.16 -15.40
C MET A 37 11.07 -6.05 -15.79
N MET A 38 10.96 -7.37 -15.57
CA MET A 38 11.98 -8.34 -15.97
C MET A 38 12.04 -8.50 -17.49
N ASP A 39 10.89 -8.55 -18.18
CA ASP A 39 10.83 -8.52 -19.65
C ASP A 39 11.47 -7.24 -20.21
N ALA A 40 11.18 -6.09 -19.61
CA ALA A 40 11.80 -4.82 -20.00
C ALA A 40 13.34 -4.82 -19.85
N LEU A 41 13.92 -5.62 -18.95
CA LEU A 41 15.37 -5.75 -18.83
C LEU A 41 16.02 -6.40 -20.07
N GLU A 42 15.29 -7.22 -20.83
CA GLU A 42 15.82 -7.80 -22.07
C GLU A 42 16.13 -6.72 -23.12
N GLN A 43 15.46 -5.57 -23.07
CA GLN A 43 15.72 -4.43 -23.97
C GLN A 43 17.09 -3.77 -23.76
N VAL A 44 17.72 -4.03 -22.60
CA VAL A 44 19.06 -3.55 -22.27
C VAL A 44 20.07 -4.68 -22.14
N LYS A 45 19.72 -5.88 -22.62
CA LYS A 45 20.61 -7.04 -22.64
C LYS A 45 21.91 -6.71 -23.41
N GLY A 46 23.03 -7.13 -22.85
CA GLY A 46 24.36 -6.87 -23.41
C GLY A 46 24.96 -5.51 -23.05
N LYS A 47 24.20 -4.59 -22.43
CA LYS A 47 24.77 -3.37 -21.85
C LYS A 47 25.52 -3.68 -20.56
N LYS A 48 26.62 -2.97 -20.32
CA LYS A 48 27.37 -3.03 -19.05
C LYS A 48 26.63 -2.19 -18.01
N ILE A 49 25.79 -2.83 -17.22
CA ILE A 49 25.00 -2.18 -16.16
C ILE A 49 25.66 -2.48 -14.82
N PHE A 50 25.93 -1.43 -14.05
CA PHE A 50 26.37 -1.52 -12.66
C PHE A 50 25.28 -0.92 -11.78
N THR A 51 24.84 -1.64 -10.74
CA THR A 51 23.85 -1.16 -9.78
C THR A 51 24.46 -1.01 -8.39
N ILE A 52 23.88 -0.10 -7.60
CA ILE A 52 24.10 0.03 -6.16
C ILE A 52 22.72 0.03 -5.52
N GLN A 53 22.42 -1.03 -4.77
CA GLN A 53 21.18 -1.23 -4.06
C GLN A 53 21.43 -1.04 -2.56
N MET A 54 20.72 -0.10 -1.94
CA MET A 54 20.85 0.21 -0.52
C MET A 54 19.58 -0.19 0.21
N VAL A 55 19.73 -0.93 1.30
CA VAL A 55 18.65 -1.17 2.27
C VAL A 55 18.88 -0.21 3.42
N LEU A 56 17.85 0.55 3.77
CA LEU A 56 17.88 1.51 4.85
C LEU A 56 17.18 0.97 6.08
N ASP A 57 17.60 1.40 7.27
CA ASP A 57 16.86 1.17 8.51
C ASP A 57 15.73 2.21 8.69
N ARG A 58 14.96 2.08 9.77
CA ARG A 58 13.86 3.00 10.12
C ARG A 58 14.28 4.47 10.34
N HIS A 59 15.57 4.72 10.54
CA HIS A 59 16.16 6.05 10.73
C HIS A 59 16.81 6.57 9.43
N GLN A 60 16.58 5.89 8.30
CA GLN A 60 17.19 6.16 6.99
C GLN A 60 18.72 5.99 6.97
N ASN A 61 19.31 5.31 7.96
CA ASN A 61 20.72 4.94 7.89
C ASN A 61 20.89 3.75 6.97
N ILE A 62 22.08 3.63 6.37
CA ILE A 62 22.43 2.48 5.54
C ILE A 62 22.54 1.24 6.44
N TYR A 63 21.61 0.30 6.27
CA TYR A 63 21.70 -1.02 6.91
C TYR A 63 22.71 -1.90 6.16
N LYS A 64 22.53 -2.04 4.83
CA LYS A 64 23.42 -2.81 3.95
C LYS A 64 23.42 -2.28 2.52
N VAL A 65 24.48 -2.58 1.78
CA VAL A 65 24.65 -2.23 0.36
C VAL A 65 25.06 -3.45 -0.45
N ALA A 66 24.37 -3.68 -1.57
CA ALA A 66 24.75 -4.65 -2.60
C ALA A 66 25.06 -3.90 -3.90
N SER A 67 26.13 -4.27 -4.58
CA SER A 67 26.51 -3.60 -5.84
C SER A 67 27.10 -4.58 -6.85
N GLY A 68 27.02 -4.24 -8.14
CA GLY A 68 27.53 -5.06 -9.22
C GLY A 68 26.47 -5.38 -10.27
N ASP A 69 26.35 -6.67 -10.61
CA ASP A 69 25.32 -7.16 -11.52
C ASP A 69 23.92 -6.85 -10.99
N ILE A 70 23.05 -6.37 -11.88
CA ILE A 70 21.73 -5.85 -11.51
C ILE A 70 20.85 -6.89 -10.81
N ASN A 71 20.80 -8.11 -11.34
CA ASN A 71 19.93 -9.16 -10.82
C ASN A 71 20.48 -9.74 -9.52
N LYS A 72 21.79 -9.99 -9.46
CA LYS A 72 22.44 -10.51 -8.24
C LYS A 72 22.35 -9.51 -7.08
N ALA A 73 22.65 -8.24 -7.33
CA ALA A 73 22.59 -7.21 -6.28
C ALA A 73 21.13 -6.96 -5.83
N PHE A 74 20.17 -6.98 -6.75
CA PHE A 74 18.75 -6.87 -6.40
C PHE A 74 18.28 -8.05 -5.55
N ALA A 75 18.57 -9.30 -5.96
CA ALA A 75 18.20 -10.48 -5.19
C ALA A 75 18.77 -10.46 -3.75
N GLN A 76 20.02 -10.04 -3.61
CA GLN A 76 20.65 -9.88 -2.30
C GLN A 76 19.99 -8.77 -1.45
N ALA A 77 19.67 -7.63 -2.07
CA ALA A 77 18.97 -6.54 -1.39
C ALA A 77 17.56 -6.95 -0.94
N VAL A 78 16.83 -7.75 -1.73
CA VAL A 78 15.51 -8.29 -1.37
C VAL A 78 15.59 -9.18 -0.13
N GLU A 79 16.59 -10.07 -0.04
CA GLU A 79 16.80 -10.91 1.15
C GLU A 79 16.97 -10.07 2.41
N TRP A 80 17.76 -8.99 2.34
CA TRP A 80 17.98 -8.09 3.47
C TRP A 80 16.79 -7.22 3.78
N ALA A 81 16.09 -6.70 2.77
CA ALA A 81 14.88 -5.92 2.94
C ALA A 81 13.79 -6.73 3.66
N ASN A 82 13.65 -8.02 3.33
CA ASN A 82 12.73 -8.91 4.05
C ASN A 82 13.06 -9.00 5.55
N LYS A 83 14.33 -9.00 5.95
CA LYS A 83 14.73 -9.02 7.37
C LYS A 83 14.47 -7.70 8.10
N VAL A 84 14.37 -6.59 7.38
CA VAL A 84 14.21 -5.25 7.97
C VAL A 84 12.74 -4.83 8.02
N PHE A 85 11.98 -5.12 6.96
CA PHE A 85 10.64 -4.57 6.76
C PHE A 85 9.52 -5.57 6.99
N VAL A 86 9.80 -6.88 7.03
CA VAL A 86 8.78 -7.88 7.39
C VAL A 86 8.73 -8.02 8.90
N VAL A 87 7.53 -7.90 9.45
CA VAL A 87 7.29 -8.01 10.90
C VAL A 87 6.45 -9.24 11.17
N SER A 88 7.01 -10.20 11.90
CA SER A 88 6.28 -11.39 12.35
C SER A 88 5.19 -11.02 13.35
N ILE A 89 3.99 -11.56 13.15
CA ILE A 89 2.86 -11.43 14.07
C ILE A 89 2.31 -12.81 14.41
N PRO A 90 1.87 -13.05 15.66
CA PRO A 90 1.42 -14.39 16.08
C PRO A 90 0.09 -14.80 15.45
N GLU A 91 -0.78 -13.83 15.16
CA GLU A 91 -2.04 -14.04 14.46
C GLU A 91 -2.57 -12.69 13.95
N LYS A 92 -3.55 -12.75 13.06
CA LYS A 92 -4.28 -11.57 12.60
C LYS A 92 -5.14 -10.98 13.72
N ALA A 93 -5.38 -9.68 13.67
CA ALA A 93 -6.16 -8.93 14.65
C ALA A 93 -7.55 -8.56 14.09
N ASP A 94 -8.50 -8.34 15.01
CA ASP A 94 -9.85 -7.87 14.69
C ASP A 94 -9.83 -6.38 14.29
N VAL A 95 -8.91 -5.63 14.90
CA VAL A 95 -8.65 -4.22 14.60
C VAL A 95 -7.15 -4.01 14.33
N VAL A 96 -6.81 -3.33 13.25
CA VAL A 96 -5.44 -2.90 12.95
C VAL A 96 -5.37 -1.38 12.89
N ILE A 97 -4.58 -0.77 13.77
CA ILE A 97 -4.24 0.66 13.68
C ILE A 97 -2.98 0.77 12.82
N SER A 98 -3.09 1.35 11.64
CA SER A 98 -1.97 1.50 10.70
C SER A 98 -1.63 2.97 10.49
N VAL A 99 -0.44 3.35 10.94
CA VAL A 99 0.02 4.75 10.91
C VAL A 99 0.83 4.99 9.64
N ALA A 100 0.50 6.08 8.93
CA ALA A 100 1.39 6.66 7.93
C ALA A 100 2.21 7.77 8.62
N PRO A 101 3.52 7.56 8.88
CA PRO A 101 4.36 8.58 9.49
C PRO A 101 4.77 9.64 8.47
N TYR A 102 5.25 10.80 8.93
CA TYR A 102 5.91 11.77 8.04
C TYR A 102 7.13 11.14 7.35
N PRO A 103 7.36 11.36 6.04
CA PRO A 103 6.57 12.15 5.09
C PRO A 103 5.52 11.36 4.29
N MET A 104 5.25 10.11 4.68
CA MET A 104 4.33 9.21 3.97
C MET A 104 2.85 9.60 4.12
N ASP A 105 2.53 10.49 5.05
CA ASP A 105 1.21 11.08 5.30
C ASP A 105 0.94 12.36 4.48
N VAL A 106 1.67 12.56 3.38
CA VAL A 106 1.53 13.76 2.55
C VAL A 106 0.11 13.92 2.01
N ASP A 107 -0.52 12.85 1.55
CA ASP A 107 -1.88 12.84 1.01
C ASP A 107 -2.56 11.47 1.19
N LEU A 108 -3.86 11.38 0.90
CA LEU A 108 -4.61 10.12 0.98
C LEU A 108 -4.04 9.05 0.01
N TYR A 109 -3.57 9.49 -1.15
CA TYR A 109 -2.99 8.62 -2.18
C TYR A 109 -1.75 7.85 -1.68
N GLN A 110 -0.84 8.51 -0.97
CA GLN A 110 0.34 7.88 -0.36
C GLN A 110 -0.02 7.09 0.90
N SER A 111 -0.96 7.62 1.70
CA SER A 111 -1.45 6.98 2.93
C SER A 111 -2.07 5.61 2.66
N GLN A 112 -2.59 5.38 1.46
CA GLN A 112 -3.03 4.07 0.98
C GLN A 112 -2.01 2.95 1.23
N LYS A 113 -0.71 3.23 1.19
CA LYS A 113 0.33 2.21 1.47
C LYS A 113 0.19 1.63 2.89
N ALA A 114 -0.17 2.47 3.86
CA ALA A 114 -0.41 2.01 5.24
C ALA A 114 -1.60 1.06 5.33
N LEU A 115 -2.64 1.27 4.52
CA LEU A 115 -3.76 0.35 4.40
C LEU A 115 -3.34 -0.96 3.72
N ASP A 116 -2.63 -0.85 2.59
CA ASP A 116 -2.23 -2.02 1.79
C ASP A 116 -1.32 -2.98 2.53
N ASN A 117 -0.40 -2.42 3.33
CA ASN A 117 0.46 -3.22 4.20
C ASN A 117 -0.32 -3.71 5.43
N GLY A 118 -1.09 -2.83 6.08
CA GLY A 118 -1.80 -3.15 7.31
C GLY A 118 -2.86 -4.25 7.15
N LYS A 119 -3.44 -4.40 5.95
CA LYS A 119 -4.43 -5.45 5.66
C LYS A 119 -3.89 -6.86 5.91
N TRP A 120 -2.58 -7.08 5.82
CA TRP A 120 -1.96 -8.39 6.06
C TRP A 120 -2.03 -8.83 7.53
N ALA A 121 -2.17 -7.87 8.45
CA ALA A 121 -2.43 -8.14 9.87
C ALA A 121 -3.91 -8.25 10.21
N LEU A 122 -4.83 -8.01 9.26
CA LEU A 122 -6.25 -7.89 9.53
C LEU A 122 -7.00 -9.19 9.24
N LYS A 123 -7.92 -9.57 10.14
CA LYS A 123 -8.90 -10.65 9.91
C LYS A 123 -9.95 -10.23 8.89
N GLU A 124 -10.54 -11.20 8.20
CA GLU A 124 -11.70 -10.95 7.36
C GLU A 124 -12.88 -10.41 8.20
N GLY A 125 -13.58 -9.40 7.70
CA GLY A 125 -14.61 -8.67 8.46
C GLY A 125 -14.06 -7.71 9.53
N GLY A 126 -12.74 -7.57 9.64
CA GLY A 126 -12.08 -6.70 10.61
C GLY A 126 -12.15 -5.21 10.25
N LYS A 127 -11.56 -4.39 11.13
CA LYS A 127 -11.49 -2.93 10.99
C LYS A 127 -10.05 -2.46 10.88
N ILE A 128 -9.72 -1.70 9.84
CA ILE A 128 -8.41 -1.04 9.73
C ILE A 128 -8.56 0.47 9.95
N ILE A 129 -7.86 0.99 10.96
CA ILE A 129 -7.84 2.40 11.31
C ILE A 129 -6.58 3.00 10.71
N MET A 130 -6.73 3.73 9.60
CA MET A 130 -5.65 4.53 9.04
C MET A 130 -5.46 5.79 9.88
N VAL A 131 -4.23 6.02 10.33
CA VAL A 131 -3.85 7.26 11.01
C VAL A 131 -2.91 8.02 10.09
N SER A 132 -3.41 9.09 9.48
CA SER A 132 -2.63 9.89 8.52
C SER A 132 -3.16 11.31 8.43
N LYS A 133 -2.28 12.31 8.57
CA LYS A 133 -2.69 13.71 8.48
C LYS A 133 -3.22 14.07 7.10
N CYS A 134 -2.68 13.46 6.04
CA CYS A 134 -2.98 13.81 4.64
C CYS A 134 -2.83 15.33 4.40
N ARG A 135 -1.70 15.88 4.83
CA ARG A 135 -1.46 17.32 5.00
C ARG A 135 -1.59 18.17 3.72
N GLU A 136 -1.47 17.56 2.55
CA GLU A 136 -1.61 18.18 1.22
C GLU A 136 -2.91 17.75 0.50
N GLY A 137 -3.85 17.13 1.22
CA GLY A 137 -5.14 16.73 0.68
C GLY A 137 -5.21 15.27 0.26
N VAL A 138 -5.96 15.00 -0.81
CA VAL A 138 -6.25 13.63 -1.28
C VAL A 138 -5.26 13.09 -2.30
N GLY A 139 -4.37 13.94 -2.81
CA GLY A 139 -3.50 13.65 -3.95
C GLY A 139 -4.20 13.97 -5.27
N HIS A 140 -3.95 13.18 -6.32
CA HIS A 140 -4.49 13.47 -7.65
C HIS A 140 -6.02 13.28 -7.72
N ALA A 141 -6.74 14.24 -8.32
CA ALA A 141 -8.21 14.24 -8.34
C ALA A 141 -8.83 12.97 -8.94
N THR A 142 -8.21 12.39 -9.97
CA THR A 142 -8.71 11.16 -10.62
C THR A 142 -8.80 9.97 -9.66
N PHE A 143 -7.91 9.89 -8.66
CA PHE A 143 -7.95 8.83 -7.66
C PHE A 143 -9.20 8.95 -6.78
N LEU A 144 -9.49 10.14 -6.27
CA LEU A 144 -10.65 10.36 -5.40
C LEU A 144 -11.98 10.21 -6.16
N THR A 145 -12.06 10.77 -7.37
CA THR A 145 -13.26 10.65 -8.23
C THR A 145 -13.62 9.18 -8.43
N GLN A 146 -12.62 8.33 -8.66
CA GLN A 146 -12.86 6.92 -8.87
C GLN A 146 -13.25 6.19 -7.58
N LEU A 147 -12.55 6.47 -6.46
CA LEU A 147 -12.85 5.87 -5.17
C LEU A 147 -14.24 6.26 -4.65
N SER A 148 -14.72 7.45 -5.01
CA SER A 148 -16.05 7.98 -4.66
C SER A 148 -17.11 7.74 -5.73
N SER A 149 -16.82 6.94 -6.77
CA SER A 149 -17.75 6.71 -7.88
C SER A 149 -18.98 5.87 -7.49
N SER A 150 -18.90 5.15 -6.37
CA SER A 150 -20.00 4.35 -5.83
C SER A 150 -19.81 4.13 -4.32
N LYS A 151 -20.93 3.98 -3.62
CA LYS A 151 -20.97 3.52 -2.21
C LYS A 151 -20.80 2.01 -2.07
N ASP A 152 -20.82 1.27 -3.18
CA ASP A 152 -20.50 -0.15 -3.22
C ASP A 152 -19.06 -0.33 -3.73
N PRO A 153 -18.11 -0.76 -2.88
CA PRO A 153 -16.73 -1.03 -3.27
C PRO A 153 -16.59 -2.00 -4.45
N LYS A 154 -17.52 -2.96 -4.60
CA LYS A 154 -17.52 -3.89 -5.74
C LYS A 154 -17.80 -3.14 -7.05
N GLN A 155 -18.74 -2.21 -7.03
CA GLN A 155 -19.01 -1.36 -8.19
C GLN A 155 -17.83 -0.45 -8.52
N VAL A 156 -17.10 0.06 -7.53
CA VAL A 156 -15.85 0.82 -7.75
C VAL A 156 -14.82 -0.04 -8.49
N LEU A 157 -14.64 -1.30 -8.07
CA LEU A 157 -13.74 -2.25 -8.75
C LEU A 157 -14.18 -2.57 -10.18
N GLU A 158 -15.48 -2.75 -10.44
CA GLU A 158 -15.97 -2.96 -11.80
C GLU A 158 -15.73 -1.73 -12.69
N ASN A 159 -15.97 -0.53 -12.18
CA ASN A 159 -15.70 0.71 -12.91
C ASN A 159 -14.22 0.85 -13.28
N LEU A 160 -13.32 0.43 -12.38
CA LEU A 160 -11.87 0.46 -12.58
C LEU A 160 -11.38 -0.52 -13.66
N LYS A 161 -12.15 -1.56 -13.99
CA LYS A 161 -11.82 -2.50 -15.07
C LYS A 161 -12.11 -1.91 -16.46
N ALA A 162 -13.06 -1.00 -16.58
CA ALA A 162 -13.50 -0.43 -17.85
C ALA A 162 -12.47 0.54 -18.46
N GLU A 163 -11.80 1.32 -17.64
CA GLU A 163 -10.77 2.28 -18.05
C GLU A 163 -9.66 2.34 -16.99
N TYR A 164 -8.40 2.35 -17.42
CA TYR A 164 -7.26 2.57 -16.53
C TYR A 164 -6.63 3.94 -16.78
N LYS A 165 -6.42 4.69 -15.70
CA LYS A 165 -5.60 5.90 -15.65
C LYS A 165 -4.59 5.77 -14.52
N LEU A 166 -3.41 6.37 -14.67
CA LEU A 166 -2.42 6.35 -13.60
C LEU A 166 -3.03 6.84 -12.27
N GLY A 167 -2.86 6.04 -11.22
CA GLY A 167 -3.43 6.26 -9.89
C GLY A 167 -4.66 5.40 -9.56
N TYR A 168 -5.34 4.84 -10.57
CA TYR A 168 -6.49 3.96 -10.37
C TYR A 168 -6.14 2.68 -9.60
N HIS A 169 -4.90 2.19 -9.71
CA HIS A 169 -4.42 1.06 -8.91
C HIS A 169 -4.46 1.34 -7.40
N LYS A 170 -4.32 2.60 -6.96
CA LYS A 170 -4.49 2.95 -5.54
C LYS A 170 -5.94 2.88 -5.09
N ALA A 171 -6.84 3.41 -5.91
CA ALA A 171 -8.28 3.31 -5.67
C ALA A 171 -8.74 1.85 -5.64
N ALA A 172 -8.21 1.02 -6.55
CA ALA A 172 -8.49 -0.41 -6.61
C ALA A 172 -8.08 -1.13 -5.33
N LYS A 173 -6.85 -0.93 -4.85
CA LYS A 173 -6.37 -1.59 -3.63
C LYS A 173 -7.16 -1.16 -2.39
N MET A 174 -7.64 0.08 -2.33
CA MET A 174 -8.54 0.52 -1.25
C MET A 174 -9.93 -0.11 -1.37
N ALA A 175 -10.52 -0.09 -2.56
CA ALA A 175 -11.80 -0.72 -2.81
C ALA A 175 -11.75 -2.24 -2.55
N GLU A 176 -10.66 -2.92 -2.91
CA GLU A 176 -10.41 -4.33 -2.60
C GLU A 176 -10.48 -4.60 -1.09
N ILE A 177 -9.89 -3.74 -0.25
CA ILE A 177 -9.97 -3.87 1.22
C ILE A 177 -11.41 -3.64 1.69
N ALA A 178 -12.07 -2.59 1.18
CA ALA A 178 -13.42 -2.22 1.55
C ALA A 178 -14.49 -3.28 1.19
N VAL A 179 -14.18 -4.25 0.32
CA VAL A 179 -15.08 -5.37 0.01
C VAL A 179 -15.20 -6.36 1.18
N TRP A 180 -14.17 -6.50 2.02
CA TRP A 180 -14.11 -7.52 3.07
C TRP A 180 -13.77 -6.99 4.46
N ALA A 181 -13.45 -5.70 4.60
CA ALA A 181 -13.15 -5.05 5.87
C ALA A 181 -13.66 -3.60 5.90
N ASP A 182 -13.86 -3.08 7.11
CA ASP A 182 -14.18 -1.66 7.31
C ASP A 182 -12.89 -0.84 7.30
N ILE A 183 -12.88 0.24 6.52
CA ILE A 183 -11.78 1.21 6.52
C ILE A 183 -12.21 2.42 7.32
N TRP A 184 -11.50 2.69 8.41
CA TRP A 184 -11.67 3.87 9.25
C TRP A 184 -10.46 4.79 9.09
N ALA A 185 -10.66 6.10 9.26
CA ALA A 185 -9.59 7.07 9.14
C ALA A 185 -9.62 8.13 10.23
N VAL A 186 -8.43 8.44 10.77
CA VAL A 186 -8.15 9.61 11.59
C VAL A 186 -7.22 10.49 10.77
N THR A 187 -7.75 11.62 10.29
CA THR A 187 -7.11 12.49 9.30
C THR A 187 -7.63 13.92 9.38
N ASP A 188 -6.88 14.89 8.84
CA ASP A 188 -7.30 16.31 8.77
C ASP A 188 -8.17 16.60 7.53
N LEU A 189 -8.47 15.58 6.72
CA LEU A 189 -9.36 15.72 5.56
C LEU A 189 -10.81 15.90 5.99
N ASP A 190 -11.58 16.56 5.13
CA ASP A 190 -13.01 16.76 5.31
C ASP A 190 -13.74 15.40 5.52
N PRO A 191 -14.45 15.21 6.65
CA PRO A 191 -15.21 13.99 6.91
C PRO A 191 -16.21 13.61 5.82
N GLU A 192 -16.83 14.59 5.15
CA GLU A 192 -17.78 14.31 4.05
C GLU A 192 -17.06 13.71 2.83
N LEU A 193 -15.88 14.26 2.52
CA LEU A 193 -15.00 13.78 1.45
C LEU A 193 -14.48 12.37 1.71
N ILE A 194 -14.10 12.07 2.95
CA ILE A 194 -13.64 10.73 3.35
C ILE A 194 -14.80 9.73 3.29
N SER A 195 -15.98 10.14 3.77
CA SER A 195 -17.18 9.31 3.73
C SER A 195 -17.62 8.96 2.31
N SER A 196 -17.43 9.88 1.34
CA SER A 196 -17.75 9.59 -0.07
C SER A 196 -16.85 8.50 -0.67
N ALA A 197 -15.66 8.28 -0.10
CA ALA A 197 -14.66 7.32 -0.55
C ALA A 197 -14.76 5.94 0.15
N ASN A 198 -15.90 5.60 0.76
CA ASN A 198 -16.12 4.35 1.51
C ASN A 198 -15.21 4.19 2.74
N ILE A 199 -14.83 5.31 3.36
CA ILE A 199 -14.00 5.35 4.56
C ILE A 199 -14.80 6.03 5.67
N THR A 200 -14.81 5.46 6.88
CA THR A 200 -15.50 6.09 8.02
C THR A 200 -14.53 7.02 8.76
N PRO A 201 -14.77 8.34 8.78
CA PRO A 201 -13.91 9.27 9.51
C PRO A 201 -14.15 9.19 11.02
N PHE A 202 -13.07 9.32 11.79
CA PHE A 202 -13.09 9.48 13.24
C PHE A 202 -12.25 10.69 13.65
N PRO A 203 -12.68 11.46 14.66
CA PRO A 203 -11.96 12.66 15.10
C PRO A 203 -10.66 12.35 15.85
N SER A 204 -10.53 11.15 16.43
CA SER A 204 -9.31 10.70 17.09
C SER A 204 -9.16 9.18 17.03
N VAL A 205 -7.93 8.71 17.27
CA VAL A 205 -7.65 7.27 17.42
C VAL A 205 -8.41 6.69 18.61
N GLU A 206 -8.55 7.46 19.69
CA GLU A 206 -9.29 7.03 20.88
C GLU A 206 -10.77 6.79 20.56
N ASP A 207 -11.42 7.67 19.80
CA ASP A 207 -12.82 7.52 19.42
C ASP A 207 -13.04 6.32 18.50
N ALA A 208 -12.13 6.11 17.54
CA ALA A 208 -12.14 4.93 16.69
C ALA A 208 -12.00 3.64 17.53
N VAL A 209 -11.01 3.58 18.42
CA VAL A 209 -10.81 2.40 19.29
C VAL A 209 -12.00 2.16 20.21
N LYS A 210 -12.56 3.20 20.84
CA LYS A 210 -13.78 3.10 21.67
C LYS A 210 -14.95 2.54 20.87
N LYS A 211 -15.13 2.99 19.63
CA LYS A 211 -16.18 2.47 18.75
C LYS A 211 -15.97 0.99 18.43
N ALA A 212 -14.76 0.57 18.06
CA ALA A 212 -14.47 -0.83 17.81
C ALA A 212 -14.73 -1.71 19.05
N LEU A 213 -14.26 -1.29 20.22
CA LEU A 213 -14.44 -2.03 21.48
C LEU A 213 -15.90 -2.06 21.95
N SER A 214 -16.71 -1.05 21.60
CA SER A 214 -18.15 -1.09 21.88
C SER A 214 -18.90 -2.14 21.05
N GLU A 215 -18.39 -2.46 19.85
CA GLU A 215 -18.96 -3.50 18.97
C GLU A 215 -18.43 -4.89 19.32
N ASN A 216 -17.16 -4.97 19.75
CA ASN A 216 -16.54 -6.21 20.21
C ASN A 216 -15.58 -5.90 21.38
N PRO A 217 -16.01 -6.07 22.63
CA PRO A 217 -15.19 -5.79 23.82
C PRO A 217 -13.91 -6.63 23.91
N ASP A 218 -13.90 -7.82 23.30
CA ASP A 218 -12.76 -8.76 23.31
C ASP A 218 -11.89 -8.62 22.04
N ALA A 219 -12.11 -7.58 21.22
CA ALA A 219 -11.37 -7.38 19.98
C ALA A 219 -9.86 -7.29 20.24
N ARG A 220 -9.09 -8.12 19.52
CA ARG A 220 -7.64 -7.96 19.49
C ARG A 220 -7.29 -6.78 18.61
N ILE A 221 -6.50 -5.86 19.17
CA ILE A 221 -6.01 -4.67 18.48
C ILE A 221 -4.51 -4.82 18.23
N LEU A 222 -4.08 -4.64 16.97
CA LEU A 222 -2.67 -4.58 16.59
C LEU A 222 -2.32 -3.18 16.09
N ILE A 223 -1.15 -2.68 16.49
CA ILE A 223 -0.66 -1.34 16.10
C ILE A 223 0.56 -1.49 15.19
N LEU A 224 0.46 -0.90 14.00
CA LEU A 224 1.56 -0.74 13.04
C LEU A 224 1.96 0.74 13.01
N SER A 225 2.94 1.11 13.84
CA SER A 225 3.44 2.48 13.92
C SER A 225 4.14 2.97 12.64
N ASP A 226 4.66 2.03 11.85
CA ASP A 226 5.38 2.28 10.59
C ASP A 226 4.65 1.61 9.41
N GLY A 227 3.31 1.71 9.39
CA GLY A 227 2.42 1.00 8.46
C GLY A 227 2.71 1.26 6.98
N SER A 228 3.24 2.42 6.61
CA SER A 228 3.61 2.72 5.22
C SER A 228 4.85 1.98 4.71
N VAL A 229 5.65 1.38 5.59
CA VAL A 229 6.95 0.75 5.24
C VAL A 229 7.08 -0.69 5.72
N THR A 230 6.50 -1.05 6.87
CA THR A 230 6.55 -2.43 7.38
C THR A 230 5.39 -3.27 6.86
N ILE A 231 5.63 -4.55 6.64
CA ILE A 231 4.62 -5.51 6.18
C ILE A 231 4.50 -6.63 7.21
N PRO A 232 3.35 -6.73 7.90
CA PRO A 232 3.13 -7.80 8.85
C PRO A 232 2.94 -9.15 8.15
N ARG A 233 3.45 -10.23 8.75
CA ARG A 233 3.29 -11.61 8.28
C ARG A 233 2.97 -12.53 9.44
N VAL A 234 1.92 -13.32 9.30
CA VAL A 234 1.57 -14.36 10.28
C VAL A 234 2.60 -15.48 10.22
N GLU A 235 3.11 -15.87 11.38
CA GLU A 235 3.96 -17.06 11.55
C GLU A 235 3.14 -18.34 11.74
#